data_AF-A0A709JVG1-F1
#
_entry.id   AF-A0A709JVG1-F1
#
_cell.length_a   1.000
_cell.length_b   1.000
_cell.length_c   1.000
_cell.angle_alpha   90.00
_cell.angle_beta   90.00
_cell.angle_gamma   90.00
#
_symmetry.space_group_name_H-M   'P 1'
#
loop_
_entity.id
_entity.type
_entity.pdbx_description
1 polymer ?
#
loop_
_entity_poly.entity_id
_entity_poly.type
_entity_poly.pdbx_seq_one_letter_code
_entity_poly.pdbx_strand_id
1 'polypeptide(L)'
;VAPARLREAIKSGMAETNAELYEYREQKIAAGFTRLADVPADDIDGESIKVFYYERAVCAMATASLYERYRGVDASAKGDKKADSIDSTIDELWRDMRWAVARIQDKPRCIVSQI
;
A
#
# COMPACT_ATOMS: atom_id res chain seq x y z
N VAL A 1 19.17 1.28 -0.53
CA VAL A 1 18.40 2.54 -0.55
C VAL A 1 18.96 3.48 0.52
N ALA A 2 19.18 4.76 0.21
CA ALA A 2 19.64 5.71 1.23
C ALA A 2 18.52 5.99 2.26
N PRO A 3 18.82 6.15 3.57
CA PRO A 3 17.80 6.32 4.62
C PRO A 3 16.79 7.45 4.35
N ALA A 4 17.24 8.57 3.77
CA ALA A 4 16.37 9.69 3.42
C ALA A 4 15.34 9.32 2.33
N ARG A 5 15.77 8.54 1.31
CA ARG A 5 14.89 8.09 0.22
C ARG A 5 13.87 7.06 0.70
N LEU A 6 14.27 6.18 1.63
CA LEU A 6 13.36 5.24 2.26
C LEU A 6 12.29 5.97 3.08
N ARG A 7 12.69 6.97 3.87
CA ARG A 7 11.76 7.80 4.65
C ARG A 7 10.78 8.56 3.75
N GLU A 8 11.24 9.11 2.63
CA GLU A 8 10.36 9.76 1.65
C GLU A 8 9.32 8.77 1.10
N ALA A 9 9.76 7.59 0.66
CA ALA A 9 8.87 6.56 0.11
C ALA A 9 7.81 6.10 1.14
N ILE A 10 8.19 5.91 2.40
CA ILE A 10 7.24 5.56 3.48
C ILE A 10 6.22 6.69 3.69
N LYS A 11 6.67 7.95 3.74
CA LYS A 11 5.74 9.10 3.90
C LYS A 11 4.77 9.20 2.73
N SER A 12 5.23 8.99 1.51
CA SER A 12 4.36 8.93 0.33
C SER A 12 3.36 7.77 0.45
N GLY A 13 3.84 6.58 0.86
CA GLY A 13 2.97 5.44 1.12
C GLY A 13 1.86 5.74 2.12
N MET A 14 2.20 6.35 3.25
CA MET A 14 1.21 6.79 4.25
C MET A 14 0.22 7.81 3.68
N ALA A 15 0.69 8.79 2.91
CA ALA A 15 -0.17 9.82 2.33
C ALA A 15 -1.21 9.23 1.36
N GLU A 16 -0.78 8.36 0.44
CA GLU A 16 -1.67 7.71 -0.53
C GLU A 16 -2.65 6.75 0.15
N THR A 17 -2.18 5.92 1.09
CA THR A 17 -3.07 5.03 1.85
C THR A 17 -4.10 5.82 2.66
N ASN A 18 -3.72 6.96 3.25
CA ASN A 18 -4.65 7.83 3.98
C ASN A 18 -5.66 8.52 3.05
N ALA A 19 -5.28 8.85 1.82
CA ALA A 19 -6.18 9.42 0.82
C ALA A 19 -7.26 8.40 0.42
N GLU A 20 -6.86 7.17 0.12
CA GLU A 20 -7.79 6.06 -0.22
C GLU A 20 -8.72 5.68 0.94
N LEU A 21 -8.28 5.87 2.17
CA LEU A 21 -9.06 5.62 3.38
C LEU A 21 -9.86 6.84 3.87
N TYR A 22 -9.82 7.98 3.18
CA TYR A 22 -10.42 9.23 3.65
C TYR A 22 -11.90 9.06 3.99
N GLU A 23 -12.71 8.58 3.04
CA GLU A 23 -14.16 8.40 3.25
C GLU A 23 -14.46 7.38 4.36
N TYR A 24 -13.69 6.29 4.40
CA TYR A 24 -13.82 5.28 5.45
C TYR A 24 -13.53 5.87 6.82
N ARG A 25 -12.47 6.68 6.93
CA ARG A 25 -12.11 7.37 8.18
C ARG A 25 -13.24 8.29 8.63
N GLU A 26 -13.80 9.11 7.74
CA GLU A 26 -14.93 9.99 8.09
C GLU A 26 -16.12 9.19 8.62
N GLN A 27 -16.45 8.06 7.99
CA GLN A 27 -17.52 7.17 8.46
C GLN A 27 -17.23 6.58 9.85
N LYS A 28 -15.98 6.18 10.13
CA LYS A 28 -15.61 5.62 11.45
C LYS A 28 -15.56 6.67 12.54
N ILE A 29 -15.11 7.89 12.23
CA ILE A 29 -15.16 9.03 13.14
C ILE A 29 -16.61 9.36 13.49
N ALA A 30 -17.51 9.40 12.50
CA ALA A 30 -18.94 9.62 12.73
C ALA A 30 -19.58 8.50 13.59
N ALA A 31 -19.06 7.27 13.50
CA ALA A 31 -19.46 6.15 14.34
C ALA A 31 -18.79 6.13 15.74
N GLY A 32 -17.97 7.14 16.07
CA GLY A 32 -17.34 7.31 17.39
C GLY A 32 -15.93 6.72 17.53
N PHE A 33 -15.34 6.18 16.46
CA PHE A 33 -13.99 5.61 16.49
C PHE A 33 -12.95 6.66 16.05
N THR A 34 -12.03 7.02 16.94
CA THR A 34 -10.99 8.02 16.68
C THR A 34 -9.65 7.42 16.26
N ARG A 35 -9.44 6.11 16.50
CA ARG A 35 -8.25 5.37 16.08
C ARG A 35 -8.65 4.15 15.27
N LEU A 36 -7.82 3.78 14.30
CA LEU A 36 -8.05 2.58 13.49
C LEU A 36 -8.09 1.30 14.33
N ALA A 37 -7.26 1.23 15.37
CA ALA A 37 -7.21 0.12 16.32
C ALA A 37 -8.50 -0.04 17.15
N ASP A 38 -9.31 1.02 17.29
CA ASP A 38 -10.57 0.96 18.04
C ASP A 38 -11.74 0.46 17.18
N VAL A 39 -11.56 0.41 15.86
CA VAL A 39 -12.60 -0.08 14.94
C VAL A 39 -12.73 -1.60 15.14
N PRO A 40 -13.94 -2.13 15.40
CA PRO A 40 -14.15 -3.56 15.60
C PRO A 40 -13.58 -4.38 14.45
N ALA A 41 -12.69 -5.30 14.78
CA ALA A 41 -12.03 -6.21 13.86
C ALA A 41 -11.46 -7.41 14.64
N ASP A 42 -11.08 -8.46 13.93
CA ASP A 42 -10.34 -9.56 14.55
C ASP A 42 -8.95 -9.08 15.00
N ASP A 43 -8.48 -9.63 16.11
CA ASP A 43 -7.10 -9.48 16.57
C ASP A 43 -6.23 -10.61 16.02
N ILE A 44 -5.03 -10.25 15.58
CA ILE A 44 -3.98 -11.19 15.21
C ILE A 44 -2.70 -10.78 15.94
N ASP A 45 -2.15 -11.69 16.75
CA ASP A 45 -0.94 -11.44 17.54
C ASP A 45 -1.03 -10.21 18.48
N GLY A 46 -2.22 -9.92 19.00
CA GLY A 46 -2.46 -8.78 19.89
C GLY A 46 -2.58 -7.41 19.17
N GLU A 47 -2.68 -7.43 17.84
CA GLU A 47 -2.96 -6.24 17.03
C GLU A 47 -4.25 -6.42 16.20
N SER A 48 -5.04 -5.35 16.11
CA SER A 48 -6.17 -5.29 15.18
C SER A 48 -5.71 -5.58 13.75
N ILE A 49 -6.36 -6.53 13.09
CA ILE A 49 -6.05 -6.89 11.69
C ILE A 49 -6.14 -5.69 10.73
N LYS A 50 -6.89 -4.64 11.08
CA LYS A 50 -6.98 -3.39 10.29
C LYS A 50 -5.69 -2.57 10.38
N VAL A 51 -5.02 -2.55 11.52
CA VAL A 51 -3.71 -1.89 11.67
C VAL A 51 -2.64 -2.65 10.89
N PHE A 52 -2.60 -3.97 11.01
CA PHE A 52 -1.73 -4.82 10.21
C PHE A 52 -1.85 -4.53 8.69
N TYR A 53 -3.08 -4.48 8.17
CA TYR A 53 -3.29 -4.18 6.74
C TYR A 53 -2.91 -2.74 6.37
N TYR A 54 -3.04 -1.78 7.29
CA TYR A 54 -2.56 -0.43 7.04
C TYR A 54 -1.05 -0.40 6.82
N GLU A 55 -0.29 -1.05 7.70
CA GLU A 55 1.17 -1.15 7.55
C GLU A 55 1.56 -1.89 6.26
N ARG A 56 0.83 -2.96 5.92
CA ARG A 56 1.05 -3.70 4.68
C ARG A 56 0.80 -2.84 3.44
N ALA A 57 -0.25 -2.01 3.44
CA ALA A 57 -0.55 -1.10 2.34
C ALA A 57 0.56 -0.05 2.16
N VAL A 58 1.01 0.56 3.25
CA VAL A 58 2.09 1.55 3.25
C VAL A 58 3.40 0.93 2.76
N CYS A 59 3.75 -0.26 3.25
CA CYS A 59 4.96 -0.97 2.83
C CYS A 59 4.92 -1.33 1.34
N ALA A 60 3.80 -1.83 0.84
CA ALA A 60 3.64 -2.18 -0.57
C ALA A 60 3.80 -0.95 -1.48
N MET A 61 3.14 0.17 -1.13
CA MET A 61 3.25 1.44 -1.85
C MET A 61 4.68 2.00 -1.82
N ALA A 62 5.31 2.02 -0.64
CA ALA A 62 6.68 2.52 -0.49
C ALA A 62 7.66 1.68 -1.32
N THR A 63 7.46 0.36 -1.36
CA THR A 63 8.27 -0.56 -2.16
C THR A 63 8.06 -0.29 -3.65
N ALA A 64 6.82 -0.20 -4.13
CA ALA A 64 6.51 0.13 -5.54
C ALA A 64 7.18 1.44 -5.97
N SER A 65 7.03 2.50 -5.15
CA SER A 65 7.63 3.81 -5.39
C SER A 65 9.17 3.75 -5.48
N LEU A 66 9.82 2.88 -4.70
CA LEU A 66 11.26 2.67 -4.76
C LEU A 66 11.66 1.94 -6.06
N TYR A 67 10.89 0.94 -6.48
CA TYR A 67 11.13 0.21 -7.73
C TYR A 67 10.93 1.09 -8.96
N GLU A 68 9.88 1.92 -9.01
CA GLU A 68 9.65 2.88 -10.10
C GLU A 68 10.83 3.84 -10.28
N ARG A 69 11.34 4.37 -9.17
CA ARG A 69 12.49 5.28 -9.18
C ARG A 69 13.79 4.56 -9.53
N TYR A 70 13.95 3.30 -9.14
CA TYR A 70 15.09 2.47 -9.53
C TYR A 70 15.07 2.17 -11.04
N ARG A 71 13.89 1.85 -11.59
CA ARG A 71 13.67 1.69 -13.03
C ARG A 71 14.06 2.94 -13.81
N GLY A 72 13.64 4.11 -13.35
CA GLY A 72 13.98 5.39 -13.99
C GLY A 72 15.49 5.65 -14.09
N VAL A 73 16.29 5.07 -13.19
CA VAL A 73 17.76 5.17 -13.21
C VAL A 73 18.39 4.15 -14.15
N ASP A 74 17.93 2.88 -14.15
CA ASP A 74 18.48 1.79 -14.97
C ASP A 74 18.03 1.87 -16.45
N ALA A 75 16.90 2.51 -16.77
CA ALA A 75 16.37 2.63 -18.14
C ALA A 75 17.31 3.36 -19.12
N SER A 76 18.34 4.05 -18.63
CA SER A 76 19.40 4.65 -19.46
C SER A 76 20.42 3.63 -20.00
N ALA A 77 20.37 2.35 -19.57
CA ALA A 77 21.34 1.33 -19.92
C ALA A 77 20.69 0.05 -20.48
N LYS A 78 20.53 -0.01 -21.83
CA LYS A 78 20.28 -1.20 -22.69
C LYS A 78 19.82 -2.50 -21.97
N GLY A 79 18.56 -2.58 -21.51
CA GLY A 79 18.11 -3.75 -20.75
C GLY A 79 16.60 -4.03 -20.74
N ASP A 80 16.00 -4.29 -21.91
CA ASP A 80 14.55 -4.56 -22.05
C ASP A 80 14.03 -5.67 -21.12
N LYS A 81 14.69 -6.83 -21.06
CA LYS A 81 14.22 -7.96 -20.23
C LYS A 81 14.21 -7.68 -18.72
N LYS A 82 15.08 -6.79 -18.24
CA LYS A 82 15.13 -6.42 -16.81
C LYS A 82 14.02 -5.41 -16.49
N ALA A 83 13.68 -4.54 -17.44
CA ALA A 83 12.58 -3.58 -17.31
C ALA A 83 11.22 -4.28 -17.16
N ASP A 84 10.92 -5.27 -18.02
CA ASP A 84 9.64 -6.01 -17.98
C ASP A 84 9.40 -6.70 -16.62
N SER A 85 10.44 -7.30 -16.04
CA SER A 85 10.34 -7.97 -14.72
C SER A 85 10.12 -6.99 -13.56
N ILE A 86 10.61 -5.75 -13.70
CA ILE A 86 10.41 -4.70 -12.70
C ILE A 86 8.99 -4.16 -12.80
N ASP A 87 8.47 -3.97 -14.01
CA ASP A 87 7.10 -3.50 -14.23
C ASP A 87 6.07 -4.50 -13.67
N SER A 88 6.25 -5.81 -13.89
CA SER A 88 5.35 -6.82 -13.30
C SER A 88 5.39 -6.81 -11.77
N THR A 89 6.56 -6.59 -11.17
CA THR A 89 6.72 -6.52 -9.71
C THR A 89 6.04 -5.26 -9.14
N ILE A 90 6.18 -4.13 -9.82
CA ILE A 90 5.51 -2.87 -9.44
C ILE A 90 4.00 -3.07 -9.45
N ASP A 91 3.44 -3.64 -10.51
CA ASP A 91 2.00 -3.90 -10.63
C ASP A 91 1.46 -4.82 -9.53
N GLU A 92 2.22 -5.87 -9.17
CA GLU A 92 1.88 -6.74 -8.04
C GLU A 92 1.85 -5.98 -6.71
N LEU A 93 2.81 -5.09 -6.47
CA LEU A 93 2.86 -4.27 -5.25
C LEU A 93 1.70 -3.26 -5.19
N TRP A 94 1.35 -2.62 -6.30
CA TRP A 94 0.16 -1.76 -6.38
C TRP A 94 -1.14 -2.55 -6.11
N ARG A 95 -1.22 -3.79 -6.60
CA ARG A 95 -2.34 -4.69 -6.33
C ARG A 95 -2.42 -5.08 -4.85
N ASP A 96 -1.29 -5.45 -4.25
CA ASP A 96 -1.18 -5.77 -2.82
C ASP A 96 -1.64 -4.59 -1.95
N MET A 97 -1.20 -3.38 -2.28
CA MET A 97 -1.62 -2.15 -1.60
C MET A 97 -3.15 -1.99 -1.64
N ARG A 98 -3.76 -2.07 -2.84
CA ARG A 98 -5.21 -1.92 -3.02
C ARG A 98 -5.99 -3.00 -2.30
N TRP A 99 -5.46 -4.23 -2.27
CA TRP A 99 -6.06 -5.33 -1.52
C TRP A 99 -6.03 -5.09 -0.01
N ALA A 100 -4.92 -4.61 0.52
CA ALA A 100 -4.80 -4.28 1.93
C ALA A 100 -5.78 -3.15 2.32
N VAL A 101 -5.90 -2.10 1.51
CA VAL A 101 -6.91 -1.04 1.70
C VAL A 101 -8.34 -1.60 1.69
N ALA A 102 -8.66 -2.47 0.73
CA ALA A 102 -9.98 -3.09 0.66
C ALA A 102 -10.30 -3.91 1.92
N ARG A 103 -9.32 -4.63 2.47
CA ARG A 103 -9.49 -5.39 3.73
C ARG A 103 -9.74 -4.49 4.93
N ILE A 104 -9.11 -3.31 5.00
CA ILE A 104 -9.41 -2.32 6.05
C ILE A 104 -10.87 -1.87 5.97
N GLN A 105 -11.35 -1.62 4.74
CA GLN A 105 -12.71 -1.14 4.46
C GLN A 105 -13.79 -2.25 4.53
N ASP A 106 -13.41 -3.49 4.88
CA ASP A 106 -14.29 -4.67 4.86
C ASP A 106 -14.92 -4.94 3.47
N LYS A 107 -14.25 -4.47 2.41
CA LYS A 107 -14.65 -4.69 1.02
C LYS A 107 -14.10 -6.02 0.52
N PRO A 108 -14.84 -6.74 -0.36
CA PRO A 108 -14.33 -7.94 -1.00
C PRO A 108 -13.11 -7.60 -1.86
N ARG A 109 -12.24 -8.60 -2.07
CA ARG A 109 -11.15 -8.48 -3.03
C ARG A 109 -11.74 -8.23 -4.42
N CYS A 110 -11.37 -7.11 -5.04
CA CYS A 110 -11.63 -6.94 -6.46
C CYS A 110 -10.63 -7.83 -7.22
N ILE A 111 -11.12 -8.91 -7.80
CA ILE A 111 -10.35 -9.76 -8.72
C ILE A 111 -10.35 -9.02 -10.06
N VAL A 112 -9.37 -8.14 -10.28
CA VAL A 112 -9.12 -7.66 -11.64
C VAL A 112 -8.49 -8.83 -12.37
N SER A 113 -9.28 -9.57 -13.15
CA SER A 113 -8.75 -10.48 -14.15
C SER A 113 -7.85 -9.67 -15.08
N GLN A 114 -6.57 -10.03 -15.17
CA GLN A 114 -5.73 -9.60 -16.28
C GLN A 114 -6.39 -10.14 -17.56
N ILE A 115 -6.93 -9.25 -18.39
CA ILE A 115 -7.28 -9.51 -19.79
C ILE A 115 -6.03 -9.24 -20.62
#